data_AF-N8PRV1-F1
#
_entry.id   AF-N8PRV1-F1
#
_cell.length_a   1.000
_cell.length_b   1.000
_cell.length_c   1.000
_cell.angle_alpha   90.00
_cell.angle_beta   90.00
_cell.angle_gamma   90.00
#
_symmetry.space_group_name_H-M   'P 1'
#
loop_
_entity.id
_entity.type
_entity.pdbx_description
1 polymer ?
#
loop_
_entity_poly.entity_id
_entity_poly.type
_entity_poly.pdbx_seq_one_letter_code
_entity_poly.pdbx_strand_id
1 'polypeptide(L)'
;MAGCGWGGESYYGLDVLNPKKPKLLFRVGSDQSNYSRMGQSWSKPILANIRHNNVIKRVMIVGGGYDARYESPTFTLTGSDTAKGNAVYIIDAKTGERLWWASNTGANTNNTNMKHSIVSRVSAIDRNADGLIDHLYFGDLGGQVFRADLNNAVGTPTEDFGKRVVRLANLATTEGGVALGQGKNPRFYKAPTVTIHDQGAETFMLIGLASGNRSTPLDVYPLRGRDGMSPVNALNDRLVNNVYGVIDRDFIKPDLISGTPTLDTENKNLSHLQKNPQLLTGNIIGAFVGASATKDGWYRSLSSNSKGIERADNSFRVAGGMKAFEEPIALTGNLIVPVYDPQGTGIAQQDPCKPRVIGETDSQRFCLPYGVCLKTDGTVNSAREGGTGFQTTTEDCPPNVAECNKNVIGGGIVGLAPVPIKEPTSTNPCPDFSIAGNEKGNGIWNCIPTINPTRWYERWKK
;
A
#
# COMPACT_ATOMS: atom_id res chain seq x y z
N MET A 1 9.30 17.36 -9.11
CA MET A 1 8.69 16.55 -10.18
C MET A 1 7.21 16.41 -9.89
N ALA A 2 6.37 16.47 -10.92
CA ALA A 2 4.91 16.37 -10.79
C ALA A 2 4.33 15.50 -11.92
N GLY A 3 3.26 14.77 -11.62
CA GLY A 3 2.42 14.09 -12.61
C GLY A 3 1.11 14.86 -12.80
N CYS A 4 0.48 14.74 -13.97
CA CYS A 4 -0.77 15.44 -14.27
C CYS A 4 -2.02 14.86 -13.58
N GLY A 5 -1.93 13.71 -12.89
CA GLY A 5 -3.11 13.03 -12.35
C GLY A 5 -4.11 12.68 -13.45
N TRP A 6 -5.37 13.08 -13.28
CA TRP A 6 -6.44 12.91 -14.28
C TRP A 6 -6.22 13.73 -15.56
N GLY A 7 -5.37 14.76 -15.51
CA GLY A 7 -5.16 15.71 -16.60
C GLY A 7 -4.18 15.25 -17.68
N GLY A 8 -3.53 14.09 -17.55
CA GLY A 8 -2.64 13.59 -18.62
C GLY A 8 -1.74 12.41 -18.26
N GLU A 9 -1.15 11.84 -19.30
CA GLU A 9 -0.23 10.69 -19.27
C GLU A 9 1.22 11.19 -19.34
N SER A 10 1.63 12.09 -18.43
CA SER A 10 2.96 12.71 -18.45
C SER A 10 3.49 13.13 -17.08
N TYR A 11 4.82 13.08 -16.94
CA TYR A 11 5.58 13.62 -15.82
C TYR A 11 6.52 14.73 -16.26
N TYR A 12 6.75 15.69 -15.36
CA TYR A 12 7.60 16.86 -15.60
C TYR A 12 8.70 16.97 -14.54
N GLY A 13 9.92 17.22 -15.01
CA GLY A 13 11.07 17.62 -14.21
C GLY A 13 11.21 19.14 -14.21
N LEU A 14 11.23 19.77 -13.03
CA LEU A 14 11.44 21.21 -12.87
C LEU A 14 12.62 21.44 -11.94
N ASP A 15 13.52 22.34 -12.33
CA ASP A 15 14.51 22.93 -11.44
C ASP A 15 13.90 24.17 -10.79
N VAL A 16 13.79 24.13 -9.46
CA VAL A 16 13.22 25.18 -8.62
C VAL A 16 14.24 25.74 -7.61
N LEU A 17 15.54 25.52 -7.84
CA LEU A 17 16.61 26.08 -6.98
C LEU A 17 16.53 27.61 -6.88
N ASN A 18 16.05 28.27 -7.95
CA ASN A 18 15.61 29.65 -7.91
C ASN A 18 14.07 29.71 -8.07
N PRO A 19 13.30 29.88 -6.98
CA PRO A 19 11.84 29.94 -7.04
C PRO A 19 11.30 31.08 -7.92
N LYS A 20 12.08 32.13 -8.16
CA LYS A 20 11.68 33.25 -9.02
C LYS A 20 11.88 32.97 -10.51
N LYS A 21 12.65 31.94 -10.86
CA LYS A 21 12.98 31.57 -12.26
C LYS A 21 13.06 30.05 -12.41
N PRO A 22 11.94 29.32 -12.23
CA PRO A 22 11.93 27.88 -12.42
C PRO A 22 12.27 27.52 -13.87
N LYS A 23 12.98 26.40 -14.06
CA LYS A 23 13.34 25.89 -15.40
C LYS A 23 12.74 24.52 -15.62
N LEU A 24 12.15 24.31 -16.79
CA LEU A 24 11.76 22.98 -17.24
C LEU A 24 13.02 22.18 -17.60
N LEU A 25 13.19 21.02 -16.98
CA LEU A 25 14.28 20.08 -17.28
C LEU A 25 13.87 19.12 -18.39
N PHE A 26 12.72 18.47 -18.22
CA PHE A 26 12.20 17.50 -19.18
C PHE A 26 10.69 17.29 -19.03
N ARG A 27 10.09 16.71 -20.08
CA ARG A 27 8.76 16.10 -20.09
C ARG A 27 8.89 14.66 -20.60
N VAL A 28 8.28 13.72 -19.88
CA VAL A 28 8.12 12.33 -20.33
C VAL A 28 6.64 11.99 -20.39
N GLY A 29 6.21 11.24 -21.40
CA GLY A 29 4.80 10.93 -21.60
C GLY A 29 4.54 9.87 -22.65
N SER A 30 3.31 9.34 -22.69
CA SER A 30 2.93 8.20 -23.55
C SER A 30 3.08 8.44 -25.06
N ASP A 31 3.16 9.70 -25.48
CA ASP A 31 3.45 10.14 -26.84
C ASP A 31 4.92 9.90 -27.27
N GLN A 32 5.81 9.61 -26.33
CA GLN A 32 7.20 9.28 -26.60
C GLN A 32 7.38 7.75 -26.68
N SER A 33 8.14 7.28 -27.67
CA SER A 33 8.35 5.84 -27.91
C SER A 33 8.88 5.08 -26.68
N ASN A 34 9.77 5.70 -25.90
CA ASN A 34 10.33 5.15 -24.67
C ASN A 34 9.33 5.11 -23.49
N TYR A 35 8.13 5.65 -23.64
CA TYR A 35 7.13 5.74 -22.58
C TYR A 35 5.74 5.32 -23.05
N SER A 36 5.65 4.59 -24.17
CA SER A 36 4.39 4.20 -24.82
C SER A 36 3.40 3.41 -23.95
N ARG A 37 3.84 2.83 -22.82
CA ARG A 37 2.97 2.17 -21.85
C ARG A 37 2.53 3.05 -20.70
N MET A 38 2.89 4.33 -20.68
CA MET A 38 2.48 5.24 -19.64
C MET A 38 0.96 5.48 -19.73
N GLY A 39 0.28 5.36 -18.59
CA GLY A 39 -1.11 5.80 -18.41
C GLY A 39 -1.16 7.15 -17.70
N GLN A 40 -2.32 7.50 -17.17
CA GLN A 40 -2.47 8.74 -16.41
C GLN A 40 -1.55 8.74 -15.19
N SER A 41 -0.88 9.86 -14.93
CA SER A 41 0.24 9.96 -13.99
C SER A 41 -0.22 10.05 -12.53
N TRP A 42 -0.78 8.96 -12.00
CA TRP A 42 -1.29 8.86 -10.63
C TRP A 42 -0.21 8.45 -9.62
N SER A 43 0.83 7.76 -10.08
CA SER A 43 1.94 7.33 -9.20
C SER A 43 2.73 8.54 -8.72
N LYS A 44 2.82 8.71 -7.40
CA LYS A 44 3.67 9.74 -6.80
C LYS A 44 5.14 9.34 -7.02
N PRO A 45 5.96 10.17 -7.69
CA PRO A 45 7.36 9.83 -7.93
C PRO A 45 8.16 9.75 -6.64
N ILE A 46 9.13 8.83 -6.59
CA ILE A 46 10.20 8.82 -5.59
C ILE A 46 11.51 9.25 -6.24
N LEU A 47 12.34 9.94 -5.47
CA LEU A 47 13.69 10.29 -5.88
C LEU A 47 14.69 9.43 -5.11
N ALA A 48 15.53 8.72 -5.85
CA ALA A 48 16.50 7.79 -5.29
C ALA A 48 17.83 7.87 -6.04
N ASN A 49 18.84 7.17 -5.55
CA ASN A 49 20.10 6.99 -6.27
C ASN A 49 20.22 5.53 -6.72
N ILE A 50 20.82 5.33 -7.88
CA ILE A 50 21.20 4.02 -8.40
C ILE A 50 22.59 4.13 -9.04
N ARG A 51 23.30 3.01 -9.17
CA ARG A 51 24.48 2.93 -10.03
C ARG A 51 24.07 2.39 -11.39
N HIS A 52 24.26 3.20 -12.44
CA HIS A 52 23.96 2.81 -13.81
C HIS A 52 25.12 3.21 -14.73
N ASN A 53 25.61 2.27 -15.53
CA ASN A 53 26.83 2.44 -16.33
C ASN A 53 28.02 2.93 -15.49
N ASN A 54 28.23 2.30 -14.33
CA ASN A 54 29.27 2.63 -13.34
C ASN A 54 29.22 4.06 -12.76
N VAL A 55 28.14 4.82 -12.99
CA VAL A 55 27.94 6.17 -12.47
C VAL A 55 26.75 6.21 -11.53
N ILE A 56 26.91 6.85 -10.37
CA ILE A 56 25.78 7.09 -9.47
C ILE A 56 24.91 8.20 -10.06
N LYS A 57 23.66 7.85 -10.35
CA LYS A 57 22.65 8.76 -10.91
C LYS A 57 21.52 8.98 -9.93
N ARG A 58 21.09 10.25 -9.81
CA ARG A 58 19.82 10.59 -9.16
C ARG A 58 18.70 10.26 -10.14
N VAL A 59 17.71 9.49 -9.70
CA VAL A 59 16.63 8.99 -10.55
C VAL A 59 15.26 9.27 -9.95
N MET A 60 14.28 9.38 -10.84
CA MET A 60 12.85 9.35 -10.56
C MET A 60 12.35 7.93 -10.82
N ILE A 61 11.68 7.32 -9.83
CA ILE A 61 11.03 6.02 -9.98
C ILE A 61 9.52 6.20 -9.89
N VAL A 62 8.79 5.68 -10.87
CA VAL A 62 7.34 5.81 -10.99
C VAL A 62 6.70 4.50 -11.47
N GLY A 63 5.49 4.24 -10.98
CA GLY A 63 4.57 3.30 -11.61
C GLY A 63 4.10 3.85 -12.96
N GLY A 64 3.70 2.95 -13.86
CA GLY A 64 3.35 3.29 -15.23
C GLY A 64 2.09 4.11 -15.37
N GLY A 65 1.24 4.17 -14.35
CA GLY A 65 0.05 5.03 -14.32
C GLY A 65 -1.25 4.27 -14.52
N TYR A 66 -2.33 5.05 -14.65
CA TYR A 66 -3.71 4.56 -14.63
C TYR A 66 -4.30 4.44 -16.05
N ASP A 67 -4.96 3.33 -16.32
CA ASP A 67 -5.80 3.14 -17.51
C ASP A 67 -7.25 3.51 -17.19
N ALA A 68 -7.82 4.45 -17.95
CA ALA A 68 -9.19 4.94 -17.74
C ALA A 68 -10.26 3.84 -17.85
N ARG A 69 -9.95 2.66 -18.41
CA ARG A 69 -10.87 1.51 -18.39
C ARG A 69 -11.24 1.07 -16.96
N TYR A 70 -10.39 1.35 -15.97
CA TYR A 70 -10.66 1.06 -14.56
C TYR A 70 -11.73 1.98 -13.93
N GLU A 71 -12.21 3.01 -14.63
CA GLU A 71 -13.37 3.82 -14.23
C GLU A 71 -14.64 2.98 -14.21
N SER A 72 -14.65 1.85 -14.93
CA SER A 72 -15.62 0.79 -14.70
C SER A 72 -15.23 -0.05 -13.47
N PRO A 73 -16.07 -0.09 -12.41
CA PRO A 73 -15.80 -0.91 -11.23
C PRO A 73 -15.81 -2.42 -11.52
N THR A 74 -16.39 -2.83 -12.65
CA THR A 74 -16.46 -4.24 -13.09
C THR A 74 -15.43 -4.59 -14.16
N PHE A 75 -14.54 -3.64 -14.53
CA PHE A 75 -13.50 -3.87 -15.53
C PHE A 75 -12.65 -5.10 -15.20
N THR A 76 -12.38 -5.90 -16.23
CA THR A 76 -11.53 -7.09 -16.17
C THR A 76 -10.75 -7.22 -17.47
N LEU A 77 -9.50 -7.66 -17.39
CA LEU A 77 -8.70 -7.98 -18.58
C LEU A 77 -9.08 -9.38 -19.07
N THR A 78 -9.18 -9.55 -20.38
CA THR A 78 -9.49 -10.84 -21.01
C THR A 78 -8.36 -11.29 -21.94
N GLY A 79 -7.98 -12.57 -21.87
CA GLY A 79 -6.99 -13.16 -22.77
C GLY A 79 -5.61 -12.50 -22.71
N SER A 80 -5.15 -11.98 -23.85
CA SER A 80 -3.86 -11.32 -24.00
C SER A 80 -3.90 -9.80 -23.75
N ASP A 81 -5.06 -9.24 -23.38
CA ASP A 81 -5.20 -7.80 -23.11
C ASP A 81 -4.28 -7.33 -21.98
N THR A 82 -3.83 -6.08 -22.09
CA THR A 82 -2.97 -5.39 -21.13
C THR A 82 -3.49 -3.99 -20.90
N ALA A 83 -3.56 -3.58 -19.64
CA ALA A 83 -3.87 -2.22 -19.24
C ALA A 83 -2.70 -1.27 -19.59
N LYS A 84 -3.02 -0.01 -19.90
CA LYS A 84 -2.02 1.06 -19.83
C LYS A 84 -1.46 1.16 -18.42
N GLY A 85 -0.23 1.63 -18.32
CA GLY A 85 0.48 1.83 -17.06
C GLY A 85 0.92 0.55 -16.37
N ASN A 86 0.97 -0.58 -17.08
CA ASN A 86 1.43 -1.87 -16.59
C ASN A 86 2.97 -1.98 -16.54
N ALA A 87 3.64 -0.90 -16.12
CA ALA A 87 5.09 -0.80 -16.10
C ALA A 87 5.60 -0.12 -14.83
N VAL A 88 6.89 -0.27 -14.54
CA VAL A 88 7.63 0.58 -13.61
C VAL A 88 8.80 1.18 -14.36
N TYR A 89 9.04 2.48 -14.19
CA TYR A 89 10.09 3.22 -14.87
C TYR A 89 11.10 3.79 -13.88
N ILE A 90 12.38 3.69 -14.23
CA ILE A 90 13.48 4.42 -13.60
C ILE A 90 14.01 5.41 -14.63
N ILE A 91 13.93 6.69 -14.29
CA ILE A 91 14.15 7.81 -15.19
C ILE A 91 15.23 8.71 -14.61
N ASP A 92 16.20 9.14 -15.42
CA ASP A 92 17.22 10.09 -14.99
C ASP A 92 16.55 11.40 -14.52
N ALA A 93 16.82 11.80 -13.28
CA ALA A 93 16.14 12.92 -12.65
C ALA A 93 16.54 14.30 -13.23
N LYS A 94 17.60 14.35 -14.05
CA LYS A 94 18.06 15.57 -14.71
C LYS A 94 17.62 15.64 -16.16
N THR A 95 17.66 14.53 -16.89
CA THR A 95 17.47 14.53 -18.35
C THR A 95 16.12 13.99 -18.80
N GLY A 96 15.42 13.20 -17.97
CA GLY A 96 14.21 12.50 -18.39
C GLY A 96 14.49 11.25 -19.23
N GLU A 97 15.74 10.82 -19.34
CA GLU A 97 16.13 9.59 -20.02
C GLU A 97 15.61 8.36 -19.26
N ARG A 98 15.01 7.39 -19.95
CA ARG A 98 14.61 6.11 -19.35
C ARG A 98 15.84 5.22 -19.22
N LEU A 99 16.32 5.03 -17.99
CA LEU A 99 17.50 4.20 -17.70
C LEU A 99 17.13 2.72 -17.58
N TRP A 100 15.98 2.43 -17.00
CA TRP A 100 15.48 1.06 -16.88
C TRP A 100 13.95 1.07 -16.77
N TRP A 101 13.32 -0.02 -17.22
CA TRP A 101 11.91 -0.25 -16.94
C TRP A 101 11.57 -1.74 -16.96
N ALA A 102 10.47 -2.06 -16.27
CA ALA A 102 9.87 -3.38 -16.27
C ALA A 102 8.43 -3.33 -16.76
N SER A 103 8.01 -4.37 -17.48
CA SER A 103 6.62 -4.57 -17.92
C SER A 103 6.40 -6.01 -18.38
N ASN A 104 5.25 -6.35 -18.99
CA ASN A 104 5.00 -7.73 -19.40
C ASN A 104 5.80 -8.23 -20.61
N THR A 105 6.25 -7.33 -21.48
CA THR A 105 7.03 -7.70 -22.68
C THR A 105 7.75 -6.47 -23.26
N GLY A 106 8.87 -6.69 -23.96
CA GLY A 106 9.64 -5.64 -24.64
C GLY A 106 10.37 -4.66 -23.72
N ALA A 107 10.42 -4.94 -22.41
CA ALA A 107 11.12 -4.13 -21.42
C ALA A 107 12.54 -4.63 -21.15
N ASN A 108 13.34 -3.85 -20.41
CA ASN A 108 14.66 -4.31 -19.93
C ASN A 108 14.51 -5.58 -19.11
N THR A 109 13.48 -5.62 -18.25
CA THR A 109 13.13 -6.81 -17.48
C THR A 109 11.66 -7.13 -17.68
N ASN A 110 11.35 -8.33 -18.17
CA ASN A 110 9.99 -8.75 -18.47
C ASN A 110 9.41 -9.63 -17.36
N ASN A 111 8.15 -9.41 -17.00
CA ASN A 111 7.35 -10.36 -16.22
C ASN A 111 5.94 -10.43 -16.81
N THR A 112 5.60 -11.57 -17.41
CA THR A 112 4.35 -11.78 -18.18
C THR A 112 3.07 -11.48 -17.39
N ASN A 113 3.13 -11.45 -16.06
CA ASN A 113 2.02 -11.14 -15.18
C ASN A 113 1.78 -9.64 -14.97
N MET A 114 2.71 -8.76 -15.35
CA MET A 114 2.56 -7.30 -15.25
C MET A 114 1.59 -6.78 -16.33
N LYS A 115 0.31 -7.12 -16.23
CA LYS A 115 -0.72 -6.75 -17.21
C LYS A 115 -1.62 -5.60 -16.75
N HIS A 116 -1.64 -5.31 -15.46
CA HIS A 116 -2.54 -4.34 -14.85
C HIS A 116 -1.83 -3.02 -14.54
N SER A 117 -2.59 -1.93 -14.49
CA SER A 117 -2.07 -0.60 -14.17
C SER A 117 -1.37 -0.58 -12.80
N ILE A 118 -0.19 0.03 -12.74
CA ILE A 118 0.59 0.26 -11.53
C ILE A 118 0.50 1.75 -11.21
N VAL A 119 -0.39 2.08 -10.28
CA VAL A 119 -0.77 3.48 -9.99
C VAL A 119 -0.24 3.99 -8.67
N SER A 120 0.15 3.09 -7.77
CA SER A 120 0.69 3.47 -6.48
C SER A 120 2.07 4.08 -6.65
N ARG A 121 2.51 4.83 -5.64
CA ARG A 121 3.94 5.04 -5.44
C ARG A 121 4.65 3.68 -5.29
N VAL A 122 5.87 3.59 -5.80
CA VAL A 122 6.74 2.42 -5.64
C VAL A 122 7.51 2.54 -4.33
N SER A 123 7.60 1.47 -3.56
CA SER A 123 8.37 1.42 -2.32
C SER A 123 9.78 0.93 -2.62
N ALA A 124 10.76 1.81 -2.47
CA ALA A 124 12.16 1.54 -2.77
C ALA A 124 12.95 1.29 -1.49
N ILE A 125 13.73 0.21 -1.47
CA ILE A 125 14.54 -0.21 -0.33
C ILE A 125 16.00 -0.31 -0.78
N ASP A 126 16.86 0.35 -0.02
CA ASP A 126 18.31 0.15 0.01
C ASP A 126 18.57 -0.94 1.06
N ARG A 127 19.03 -2.10 0.63
CA ARG A 127 19.16 -3.29 1.49
C ARG A 127 20.42 -3.23 2.34
N ASN A 128 21.51 -2.69 1.80
CA ASN A 128 22.84 -2.72 2.41
C ASN A 128 23.27 -1.36 3.00
N ALA A 129 22.40 -0.35 2.92
CA ALA A 129 22.60 1.02 3.38
C ALA A 129 23.78 1.73 2.70
N ASP A 130 24.05 1.41 1.42
CA ASP A 130 25.11 2.07 0.64
C ASP A 130 24.65 3.37 -0.07
N GLY A 131 23.37 3.74 0.10
CA GLY A 131 22.73 4.90 -0.48
C GLY A 131 22.13 4.66 -1.87
N LEU A 132 22.14 3.41 -2.37
CA LEU A 132 21.59 2.99 -3.64
C LEU A 132 20.39 2.04 -3.42
N ILE A 133 19.37 2.16 -4.26
CA ILE A 133 18.16 1.32 -4.12
C ILE A 133 18.37 -0.03 -4.80
N ASP A 134 18.15 -1.11 -4.05
CA ASP A 134 18.28 -2.49 -4.52
C ASP A 134 16.94 -3.15 -4.84
N HIS A 135 15.89 -2.80 -4.10
CA HIS A 135 14.57 -3.44 -4.25
C HIS A 135 13.46 -2.42 -4.47
N LEU A 136 12.57 -2.74 -5.40
CA LEU A 136 11.33 -2.01 -5.63
C LEU A 136 10.14 -2.92 -5.34
N TYR A 137 9.26 -2.51 -4.43
CA TYR A 137 8.01 -3.19 -4.13
C TYR A 137 6.82 -2.36 -4.63
N PHE A 138 5.89 -3.00 -5.32
CA PHE A 138 4.71 -2.33 -5.86
C PHE A 138 3.53 -3.30 -6.01
N GLY A 139 2.32 -2.75 -5.86
CA GLY A 139 1.08 -3.45 -6.17
C GLY A 139 0.46 -2.91 -7.46
N ASP A 140 -0.40 -3.71 -8.07
CA ASP A 140 -1.16 -3.30 -9.25
C ASP A 140 -2.68 -3.29 -9.00
N LEU A 141 -3.42 -2.75 -9.98
CA LEU A 141 -4.89 -2.76 -9.98
C LEU A 141 -5.49 -4.12 -10.37
N GLY A 142 -4.67 -5.16 -10.52
CA GLY A 142 -5.07 -6.55 -10.69
C GLY A 142 -5.04 -7.34 -9.38
N GLY A 143 -4.60 -6.74 -8.28
CA GLY A 143 -4.48 -7.43 -6.99
C GLY A 143 -3.18 -8.20 -6.84
N GLN A 144 -2.16 -7.87 -7.62
CA GLN A 144 -0.86 -8.52 -7.58
C GLN A 144 0.17 -7.66 -6.86
N VAL A 145 1.19 -8.31 -6.30
CA VAL A 145 2.31 -7.68 -5.59
C VAL A 145 3.61 -8.18 -6.21
N PHE A 146 4.52 -7.26 -6.50
CA PHE A 146 5.78 -7.55 -7.17
C PHE A 146 6.97 -6.99 -6.39
N ARG A 147 8.13 -7.62 -6.63
CA ARG A 147 9.45 -7.10 -6.30
C ARG A 147 10.29 -7.01 -7.56
N ALA A 148 10.98 -5.89 -7.78
CA ALA A 148 12.07 -5.79 -8.72
C ALA A 148 13.40 -5.74 -7.98
N ASP A 149 14.38 -6.48 -8.47
CA ASP A 149 15.73 -6.58 -7.91
C ASP A 149 16.72 -5.85 -8.83
N LEU A 150 17.46 -4.91 -8.28
CA LEU A 150 18.39 -4.03 -8.98
C LEU A 150 19.83 -4.36 -8.59
N ASN A 151 20.70 -4.52 -9.58
CA ASN A 151 22.11 -4.81 -9.36
C ASN A 151 22.93 -3.52 -9.47
N ASN A 152 23.17 -2.90 -8.32
CA ASN A 152 23.98 -1.70 -8.20
C ASN A 152 25.50 -1.96 -8.14
N ALA A 153 25.99 -3.19 -8.30
CA ALA A 153 27.42 -3.47 -8.15
C ALA A 153 28.29 -2.66 -9.14
N VAL A 154 29.52 -2.35 -8.72
CA VAL A 154 30.52 -1.71 -9.59
C VAL A 154 30.81 -2.63 -10.77
N GLY A 155 30.81 -2.08 -11.97
CA GLY A 155 31.05 -2.84 -13.20
C GLY A 155 29.86 -3.64 -13.73
N THR A 156 28.68 -3.57 -13.11
CA THR A 156 27.46 -4.19 -13.66
C THR A 156 27.12 -3.58 -15.04
N PRO A 157 27.01 -4.40 -16.10
CA PRO A 157 26.54 -3.94 -17.41
C PRO A 157 25.11 -3.36 -17.34
N THR A 158 24.78 -2.43 -18.23
CA THR A 158 23.48 -1.74 -18.21
C THR A 158 22.29 -2.68 -18.41
N GLU A 159 22.48 -3.73 -19.21
CA GLU A 159 21.52 -4.80 -19.48
C GLU A 159 21.24 -5.67 -18.25
N ASP A 160 22.21 -5.80 -17.34
CA ASP A 160 22.13 -6.60 -16.12
C ASP A 160 21.72 -5.79 -14.89
N PHE A 161 21.50 -4.48 -15.04
CA PHE A 161 21.07 -3.60 -13.95
C PHE A 161 19.75 -4.08 -13.32
N GLY A 162 18.77 -4.46 -14.14
CA GLY A 162 17.51 -5.03 -13.67
C GLY A 162 17.58 -6.55 -13.58
N LYS A 163 18.10 -7.07 -12.46
CA LYS A 163 18.36 -8.50 -12.28
C LYS A 163 17.12 -9.37 -12.52
N ARG A 164 15.97 -8.97 -11.97
CA ARG A 164 14.67 -9.65 -12.20
C ARG A 164 13.50 -8.84 -11.68
N VAL A 165 12.30 -9.25 -12.08
CA VAL A 165 11.02 -8.82 -11.51
C VAL A 165 10.20 -10.06 -11.20
N VAL A 166 9.82 -10.22 -9.95
CA VAL A 166 9.11 -11.40 -9.43
C VAL A 166 7.73 -10.99 -8.98
N ARG A 167 6.71 -11.79 -9.31
CA ARG A 167 5.38 -11.65 -8.69
C ARG A 167 5.41 -12.38 -7.37
N LEU A 168 5.44 -11.65 -6.26
CA LEU A 168 5.43 -12.23 -4.92
C LEU A 168 4.09 -12.92 -4.65
N ALA A 169 2.99 -12.22 -4.96
CA ALA A 169 1.64 -12.73 -4.74
C ALA A 169 0.64 -12.24 -5.79
N ASN A 170 -0.36 -13.10 -6.07
CA ASN A 170 -1.61 -12.75 -6.73
C ASN A 170 -2.76 -12.92 -5.72
N LEU A 171 -3.26 -11.81 -5.19
CA LEU A 171 -4.31 -11.77 -4.16
C LEU A 171 -5.72 -11.72 -4.77
N ALA A 172 -5.83 -11.72 -6.10
CA ALA A 172 -7.08 -11.85 -6.84
C ALA A 172 -7.51 -13.31 -7.00
N THR A 173 -7.53 -14.05 -5.90
CA THR A 173 -8.00 -15.44 -5.85
C THR A 173 -9.05 -15.64 -4.76
N THR A 174 -9.77 -16.75 -4.79
CA THR A 174 -10.49 -17.27 -3.64
C THR A 174 -9.52 -17.83 -2.61
N GLU A 175 -10.00 -18.18 -1.42
CA GLU A 175 -9.19 -18.84 -0.38
C GLU A 175 -8.63 -20.20 -0.84
N GLY A 176 -9.31 -20.85 -1.79
CA GLY A 176 -8.82 -22.07 -2.45
C GLY A 176 -7.81 -21.82 -3.58
N GLY A 177 -7.40 -20.58 -3.83
CA GLY A 177 -6.43 -20.23 -4.87
C GLY A 177 -7.00 -20.11 -6.28
N VAL A 178 -8.32 -20.13 -6.46
CA VAL A 178 -8.98 -19.99 -7.77
C VAL A 178 -9.03 -18.51 -8.16
N ALA A 179 -8.62 -18.15 -9.38
CA ALA A 179 -8.65 -16.76 -9.85
C ALA A 179 -10.06 -16.15 -9.80
N LEU A 180 -10.16 -14.89 -9.37
CA LEU A 180 -11.40 -14.12 -9.38
C LEU A 180 -11.68 -13.57 -10.77
N GLY A 181 -12.95 -13.59 -11.18
CA GLY A 181 -13.44 -12.96 -12.42
C GLY A 181 -14.26 -11.69 -12.17
N GLN A 182 -14.83 -11.13 -13.24
CA GLN A 182 -15.86 -10.07 -13.17
C GLN A 182 -15.42 -8.78 -12.45
N GLY A 183 -14.13 -8.45 -12.53
CA GLY A 183 -13.54 -7.26 -11.90
C GLY A 183 -13.62 -7.28 -10.37
N LYS A 184 -13.70 -8.46 -9.74
CA LYS A 184 -13.75 -8.62 -8.27
C LYS A 184 -12.37 -8.67 -7.61
N ASN A 185 -11.31 -8.46 -8.38
CA ASN A 185 -9.96 -8.44 -7.86
C ASN A 185 -9.77 -7.28 -6.86
N PRO A 186 -8.99 -7.48 -5.78
CA PRO A 186 -8.56 -6.36 -4.97
C PRO A 186 -7.76 -5.40 -5.85
N ARG A 187 -7.90 -4.09 -5.59
CA ARG A 187 -7.19 -3.03 -6.32
C ARG A 187 -6.27 -2.29 -5.36
N PHE A 188 -4.98 -2.24 -5.67
CA PHE A 188 -3.99 -1.53 -4.86
C PHE A 188 -3.69 -0.15 -5.46
N TYR A 189 -4.30 0.90 -4.90
CA TYR A 189 -4.06 2.28 -5.33
C TYR A 189 -2.93 2.96 -4.55
N LYS A 190 -2.42 2.32 -3.49
CA LYS A 190 -1.49 2.92 -2.53
C LYS A 190 -0.25 2.07 -2.32
N ALA A 191 0.82 2.75 -1.94
CA ALA A 191 2.14 2.15 -1.83
C ALA A 191 2.13 1.01 -0.81
N PRO A 192 2.81 -0.11 -1.09
CA PRO A 192 3.05 -1.13 -0.09
C PRO A 192 3.91 -0.55 1.05
N THR A 193 3.53 -0.79 2.30
CA THR A 193 4.39 -0.53 3.45
C THR A 193 5.31 -1.71 3.67
N VAL A 194 6.61 -1.49 3.65
CA VAL A 194 7.60 -2.55 3.81
C VAL A 194 8.23 -2.44 5.20
N THR A 195 8.29 -3.55 5.93
CA THR A 195 8.88 -3.64 7.27
C THR A 195 9.75 -4.88 7.38
N ILE A 196 10.83 -4.82 8.14
CA ILE A 196 11.75 -5.95 8.39
C ILE A 196 11.44 -6.49 9.79
N HIS A 197 11.40 -7.82 9.91
CA HIS A 197 11.12 -8.51 11.17
C HIS A 197 12.09 -9.66 11.38
N ASP A 198 12.51 -9.81 12.63
CA ASP A 198 13.35 -10.91 13.10
C ASP A 198 12.54 -11.81 14.04
N GLN A 199 12.55 -13.11 13.77
CA GLN A 199 11.91 -14.11 14.59
C GLN A 199 12.85 -15.30 14.78
N GLY A 200 13.54 -15.33 15.92
CA GLY A 200 14.60 -16.34 16.15
C GLY A 200 15.75 -16.15 15.17
N ALA A 201 16.03 -17.18 14.36
CA ALA A 201 17.06 -17.14 13.33
C ALA A 201 16.53 -16.70 11.95
N GLU A 202 15.22 -16.46 11.81
CA GLU A 202 14.62 -16.06 10.55
C GLU A 202 14.42 -14.54 10.51
N THR A 203 14.92 -13.92 9.44
CA THR A 203 14.67 -12.52 9.09
C THR A 203 13.86 -12.50 7.81
N PHE A 204 12.77 -11.72 7.79
CA PHE A 204 11.92 -11.58 6.62
C PHE A 204 11.38 -10.16 6.49
N MET A 205 10.96 -9.79 5.28
CA MET A 205 10.20 -8.58 5.07
C MET A 205 8.70 -8.86 5.07
N LEU A 206 7.92 -7.97 5.66
CA LEU A 206 6.48 -7.94 5.51
C LEU A 206 6.07 -6.75 4.64
N ILE A 207 5.32 -7.07 3.59
CA ILE A 207 4.76 -6.12 2.63
C ILE A 207 3.28 -5.94 3.00
N GLY A 208 2.97 -4.85 3.69
CA GLY A 208 1.64 -4.43 4.11
C GLY A 208 0.91 -3.65 3.02
N LEU A 209 -0.27 -4.12 2.62
CA LEU A 209 -1.12 -3.50 1.60
C LEU A 209 -2.57 -3.50 2.07
N ALA A 210 -3.41 -2.63 1.50
CA ALA A 210 -4.84 -2.70 1.69
C ALA A 210 -5.57 -2.38 0.38
N SER A 211 -6.64 -3.12 0.09
CA SER A 211 -7.41 -2.94 -1.14
C SER A 211 -8.50 -1.88 -0.97
N GLY A 212 -8.81 -1.19 -2.07
CA GLY A 212 -9.91 -0.25 -2.11
C GLY A 212 -10.03 0.39 -3.49
N ASN A 213 -11.22 0.39 -4.08
CA ASN A 213 -11.40 0.98 -5.39
C ASN A 213 -11.56 2.50 -5.29
N ARG A 214 -10.50 3.24 -5.66
CA ARG A 214 -10.46 4.70 -5.54
C ARG A 214 -11.21 5.45 -6.63
N SER A 215 -11.33 4.89 -7.83
CA SER A 215 -12.08 5.53 -8.93
C SER A 215 -13.58 5.59 -8.65
N THR A 216 -14.12 4.59 -7.95
CA THR A 216 -15.54 4.50 -7.61
C THR A 216 -15.75 4.21 -6.12
N PRO A 217 -15.49 5.18 -5.22
CA PRO A 217 -15.67 5.02 -3.77
C PRO A 217 -17.08 4.58 -3.37
N LEU A 218 -18.06 5.02 -4.16
CA LEU A 218 -19.49 4.88 -3.93
C LEU A 218 -20.12 3.80 -4.82
N ASP A 219 -19.35 2.80 -5.27
CA ASP A 219 -19.82 1.75 -6.19
C ASP A 219 -20.95 0.86 -5.67
N VAL A 220 -21.06 0.72 -4.35
CA VAL A 220 -22.06 -0.14 -3.66
C VAL A 220 -23.07 0.64 -2.82
N TYR A 221 -22.84 1.94 -2.57
CA TYR A 221 -23.69 2.80 -1.74
C TYR A 221 -23.51 4.27 -2.16
N PRO A 222 -24.53 5.17 -2.10
CA PRO A 222 -25.91 4.97 -1.63
C PRO A 222 -26.75 4.13 -2.60
N LEU A 223 -27.85 3.54 -2.13
CA LEU A 223 -28.74 2.72 -2.96
C LEU A 223 -29.72 3.53 -3.82
N ARG A 224 -29.90 4.82 -3.51
CA ARG A 224 -30.81 5.76 -4.19
C ARG A 224 -30.11 7.11 -4.34
N GLY A 225 -30.63 7.96 -5.23
CA GLY A 225 -30.08 9.30 -5.47
C GLY A 225 -28.69 9.26 -6.09
N ARG A 226 -28.51 8.39 -7.10
CA ARG A 226 -27.23 8.13 -7.77
C ARG A 226 -27.12 8.83 -9.13
N ASP A 227 -27.94 9.85 -9.38
CA ASP A 227 -27.93 10.57 -10.65
C ASP A 227 -26.55 11.22 -10.86
N GLY A 228 -25.93 10.92 -12.02
CA GLY A 228 -24.55 11.36 -12.32
C GLY A 228 -23.44 10.57 -11.62
N MET A 229 -23.74 9.50 -10.88
CA MET A 229 -22.73 8.63 -10.25
C MET A 229 -22.40 7.42 -11.15
N SER A 230 -21.13 7.01 -11.13
CA SER A 230 -20.69 5.73 -11.73
C SER A 230 -20.43 4.70 -10.63
N PRO A 231 -21.03 3.50 -10.69
CA PRO A 231 -22.11 3.08 -11.58
C PRO A 231 -23.45 3.70 -11.17
N VAL A 232 -24.37 3.85 -12.13
CA VAL A 232 -25.71 4.41 -11.91
C VAL A 232 -26.50 3.58 -10.90
N ASN A 233 -26.39 2.25 -10.99
CA ASN A 233 -26.95 1.33 -10.00
C ASN A 233 -25.86 0.85 -9.05
N ALA A 234 -26.14 0.87 -7.75
CA ALA A 234 -25.25 0.30 -6.75
C ALA A 234 -25.02 -1.19 -7.01
N LEU A 235 -23.76 -1.64 -6.95
CA LEU A 235 -23.40 -3.04 -7.08
C LEU A 235 -23.74 -3.79 -5.79
N ASN A 236 -24.14 -5.05 -5.94
CA ASN A 236 -24.53 -5.93 -4.82
C ASN A 236 -23.74 -7.24 -4.76
N ASP A 237 -22.70 -7.38 -5.60
CA ASP A 237 -21.94 -8.62 -5.78
C ASP A 237 -20.44 -8.45 -5.49
N ARG A 238 -20.05 -7.30 -4.94
CA ARG A 238 -18.67 -6.97 -4.59
C ARG A 238 -18.23 -7.75 -3.35
N LEU A 239 -16.97 -8.16 -3.35
CA LEU A 239 -16.34 -8.80 -2.20
C LEU A 239 -15.86 -7.75 -1.20
N VAL A 240 -15.68 -8.15 0.06
CA VAL A 240 -15.04 -7.29 1.07
C VAL A 240 -13.61 -6.96 0.68
N ASN A 241 -13.19 -5.73 0.93
CA ASN A 241 -11.79 -5.34 0.81
C ASN A 241 -11.02 -5.83 2.03
N ASN A 242 -9.73 -6.09 1.84
CA ASN A 242 -8.88 -6.62 2.91
C ASN A 242 -7.61 -5.79 3.07
N VAL A 243 -7.07 -5.84 4.29
CA VAL A 243 -5.66 -5.59 4.56
C VAL A 243 -4.90 -6.92 4.41
N TYR A 244 -3.69 -6.84 3.87
CA TYR A 244 -2.80 -7.97 3.61
C TYR A 244 -1.43 -7.68 4.19
N GLY A 245 -0.77 -8.73 4.69
CA GLY A 245 0.67 -8.75 4.94
C GLY A 245 1.29 -9.92 4.20
N VAL A 246 2.06 -9.67 3.15
CA VAL A 246 2.78 -10.69 2.37
C VAL A 246 4.20 -10.81 2.90
N ILE A 247 4.67 -12.02 3.19
CA ILE A 247 6.02 -12.27 3.71
C ILE A 247 6.97 -12.55 2.56
N ASP A 248 7.97 -11.69 2.39
CA ASP A 248 9.10 -11.89 1.49
C ASP A 248 10.30 -12.43 2.27
N ARG A 249 10.62 -13.70 2.02
CA ARG A 249 11.73 -14.43 2.66
C ARG A 249 13.02 -14.31 1.88
N ASP A 250 12.92 -13.98 0.60
CA ASP A 250 14.07 -13.99 -0.29
C ASP A 250 14.98 -12.80 -0.03
N PHE A 251 14.45 -11.70 0.50
CA PHE A 251 15.20 -10.47 0.80
C PHE A 251 16.52 -10.73 1.55
N ILE A 252 16.58 -11.71 2.45
CA ILE A 252 17.78 -11.99 3.24
C ILE A 252 18.83 -12.83 2.50
N LYS A 253 18.49 -13.45 1.36
CA LYS A 253 19.41 -14.33 0.62
C LYS A 253 20.66 -13.56 0.16
N PRO A 254 21.89 -14.00 0.51
CA PRO A 254 23.11 -13.28 0.16
C PRO A 254 23.35 -13.17 -1.35
N ASP A 255 22.96 -14.20 -2.09
CA ASP A 255 23.11 -14.31 -3.54
C ASP A 255 21.87 -13.80 -4.29
N LEU A 256 20.94 -13.13 -3.62
CA LEU A 256 19.72 -12.61 -4.23
C LEU A 256 20.04 -11.76 -5.46
N ILE A 257 20.93 -10.78 -5.33
CA ILE A 257 21.29 -9.88 -6.44
C ILE A 257 22.39 -10.48 -7.33
N SER A 258 23.42 -11.07 -6.72
CA SER A 258 24.63 -11.53 -7.40
C SER A 258 24.50 -12.91 -8.07
N GLY A 259 23.52 -13.72 -7.66
CA GLY A 259 23.35 -15.11 -8.09
C GLY A 259 21.98 -15.38 -8.73
N THR A 260 21.55 -16.63 -8.62
CA THR A 260 20.27 -17.11 -9.14
C THR A 260 19.63 -18.08 -8.14
N PRO A 261 19.33 -17.62 -6.91
CA PRO A 261 18.77 -18.50 -5.89
C PRO A 261 17.38 -18.98 -6.28
N THR A 262 17.00 -20.13 -5.74
CA THR A 262 15.58 -20.52 -5.66
C THR A 262 14.84 -19.47 -4.86
N LEU A 263 13.66 -19.04 -5.32
CA LEU A 263 12.84 -18.05 -4.62
C LEU A 263 11.77 -18.77 -3.78
N ASP A 264 11.66 -18.36 -2.52
CA ASP A 264 10.67 -18.90 -1.57
C ASP A 264 9.35 -18.12 -1.67
N THR A 265 9.42 -16.83 -1.95
CA THR A 265 8.27 -15.93 -2.10
C THR A 265 8.03 -15.60 -3.57
N GLU A 266 7.48 -16.58 -4.29
CA GLU A 266 7.06 -16.41 -5.68
C GLU A 266 5.67 -17.01 -5.92
N ASN A 267 4.82 -16.26 -6.64
CA ASN A 267 3.48 -16.65 -7.09
C ASN A 267 2.55 -17.16 -5.98
N LYS A 268 2.67 -16.61 -4.77
CA LYS A 268 1.74 -16.90 -3.67
C LYS A 268 0.34 -16.39 -4.01
N ASN A 269 -0.67 -16.94 -3.35
CA ASN A 269 -2.06 -16.53 -3.50
C ASN A 269 -2.79 -16.70 -2.16
N LEU A 270 -4.10 -16.43 -2.08
CA LEU A 270 -4.79 -16.47 -0.79
C LEU A 270 -4.78 -17.83 -0.08
N SER A 271 -4.57 -18.97 -0.76
CA SER A 271 -4.44 -20.27 -0.08
C SER A 271 -3.15 -20.37 0.75
N HIS A 272 -2.13 -19.61 0.36
CA HIS A 272 -0.86 -19.48 1.06
C HIS A 272 -0.91 -18.45 2.20
N LEU A 273 -1.97 -17.65 2.30
CA LEU A 273 -2.11 -16.65 3.37
C LEU A 273 -3.06 -17.14 4.47
N GLN A 274 -2.80 -16.73 5.69
CA GLN A 274 -3.67 -16.98 6.83
C GLN A 274 -4.80 -15.94 6.87
N LYS A 275 -6.04 -16.39 6.70
CA LYS A 275 -7.22 -15.55 6.98
C LYS A 275 -7.38 -15.39 8.48
N ASN A 276 -7.66 -14.16 8.93
CA ASN A 276 -8.05 -13.87 10.31
C ASN A 276 -7.15 -14.56 11.37
N PRO A 277 -5.83 -14.29 11.37
CA PRO A 277 -4.87 -14.92 12.29
C PRO A 277 -5.23 -14.74 13.78
N GLN A 278 -6.03 -13.73 14.12
CA GLN A 278 -6.57 -13.51 15.47
C GLN A 278 -7.53 -14.59 15.98
N LEU A 279 -8.01 -15.47 15.09
CA LEU A 279 -8.87 -16.60 15.45
C LEU A 279 -8.10 -17.88 15.73
N LEU A 280 -6.79 -17.91 15.47
CA LEU A 280 -5.98 -19.07 15.72
C LEU A 280 -5.73 -19.27 17.22
N THR A 281 -5.43 -20.49 17.61
CA THR A 281 -5.12 -20.90 18.99
C THR A 281 -3.72 -21.48 19.09
N GLY A 282 -3.08 -21.38 20.26
CA GLY A 282 -1.73 -21.90 20.50
C GLY A 282 -0.64 -20.93 20.03
N ASN A 283 0.52 -21.46 19.62
CA ASN A 283 1.63 -20.65 19.12
C ASN A 283 1.38 -20.22 17.66
N ILE A 284 0.97 -18.98 17.46
CA ILE A 284 0.56 -18.46 16.16
C ILE A 284 1.75 -18.22 15.23
N ILE A 285 2.92 -17.94 15.80
CA ILE A 285 4.15 -17.69 15.05
C ILE A 285 4.51 -18.91 14.17
N GLY A 286 4.27 -20.12 14.68
CA GLY A 286 4.57 -21.37 13.99
C GLY A 286 3.79 -21.59 12.68
N ALA A 287 2.74 -20.82 12.41
CA ALA A 287 2.06 -20.82 11.11
C ALA A 287 2.88 -20.11 10.02
N PHE A 288 3.73 -19.15 10.41
CA PHE A 288 4.45 -18.24 9.50
C PHE A 288 5.96 -18.43 9.51
N VAL A 289 6.54 -18.93 10.59
CA VAL A 289 8.00 -19.02 10.77
C VAL A 289 8.34 -20.36 11.42
N GLY A 290 9.48 -20.95 11.04
CA GLY A 290 9.96 -22.22 11.55
C GLY A 290 9.56 -23.44 10.71
N ALA A 291 9.97 -24.62 11.15
CA ALA A 291 9.83 -25.88 10.40
C ALA A 291 8.39 -26.29 10.07
N SER A 292 7.40 -25.77 10.82
CA SER A 292 5.96 -26.02 10.61
C SER A 292 5.26 -24.91 9.83
N ALA A 293 5.99 -23.90 9.35
CA ALA A 293 5.41 -22.76 8.65
C ALA A 293 4.72 -23.22 7.36
N THR A 294 3.45 -22.86 7.22
CA THR A 294 2.64 -23.19 6.03
C THR A 294 2.10 -21.95 5.35
N LYS A 295 2.32 -20.76 5.94
CA LYS A 295 1.74 -19.50 5.50
C LYS A 295 2.82 -18.48 5.15
N ASP A 296 2.62 -17.83 4.02
CA ASP A 296 3.51 -16.80 3.45
C ASP A 296 2.93 -15.39 3.65
N GLY A 297 2.06 -15.23 4.65
CA GLY A 297 1.42 -13.97 4.96
C GLY A 297 0.02 -14.14 5.53
N TRP A 298 -0.68 -13.04 5.74
CA TRP A 298 -2.01 -13.01 6.33
C TRP A 298 -2.90 -11.98 5.66
N TYR A 299 -4.21 -12.09 5.89
CA TYR A 299 -5.18 -11.07 5.51
C TYR A 299 -6.37 -11.01 6.47
N ARG A 300 -6.95 -9.82 6.57
CA ARG A 300 -8.16 -9.53 7.33
C ARG A 300 -9.06 -8.61 6.53
N SER A 301 -10.36 -8.85 6.60
CA SER A 301 -11.36 -7.94 6.04
C SER A 301 -11.28 -6.57 6.72
N LEU A 302 -11.41 -5.50 5.94
CA LEU A 302 -11.49 -4.13 6.47
C LEU A 302 -12.81 -3.88 7.21
N SER A 303 -13.78 -4.78 7.10
CA SER A 303 -15.04 -4.72 7.84
C SER A 303 -15.13 -5.76 8.95
N SER A 304 -14.08 -6.55 9.22
CA SER A 304 -14.07 -7.46 10.37
C SER A 304 -13.55 -6.79 11.64
N ASN A 305 -14.18 -7.11 12.77
CA ASN A 305 -13.75 -6.60 14.07
C ASN A 305 -12.59 -7.43 14.66
N SER A 306 -12.16 -7.07 15.87
CA SER A 306 -11.12 -7.78 16.62
C SER A 306 -11.44 -9.25 16.93
N LYS A 307 -12.73 -9.63 16.91
CA LYS A 307 -13.19 -11.02 17.08
C LYS A 307 -13.31 -11.77 15.76
N GLY A 308 -12.86 -11.18 14.64
CA GLY A 308 -12.96 -11.77 13.30
C GLY A 308 -14.40 -11.87 12.75
N ILE A 309 -15.37 -11.20 13.38
CA ILE A 309 -16.75 -11.16 12.92
C ILE A 309 -16.82 -10.15 11.77
N GLU A 310 -17.28 -10.60 10.61
CA GLU A 310 -17.53 -9.77 9.44
C GLU A 310 -18.75 -8.89 9.66
N ARG A 311 -18.59 -7.57 9.52
CA ARG A 311 -19.67 -6.58 9.70
C ARG A 311 -20.28 -6.11 8.37
N ALA A 312 -19.69 -6.51 7.24
CA ALA A 312 -20.27 -6.31 5.91
C ALA A 312 -21.14 -7.50 5.48
N ASP A 313 -22.21 -7.73 6.23
CA ASP A 313 -23.17 -8.83 6.07
C ASP A 313 -24.50 -8.39 5.43
N ASN A 314 -24.56 -7.16 4.92
CA ASN A 314 -25.76 -6.45 4.45
C ASN A 314 -26.79 -6.07 5.53
N SER A 315 -26.59 -6.45 6.80
CA SER A 315 -27.40 -5.98 7.92
C SER A 315 -26.82 -4.71 8.53
N PHE A 316 -25.49 -4.61 8.60
CA PHE A 316 -24.79 -3.45 9.15
C PHE A 316 -24.03 -2.65 8.08
N ARG A 317 -23.24 -3.32 7.23
CA ARG A 317 -22.55 -2.71 6.08
C ARG A 317 -22.77 -3.55 4.82
N VAL A 318 -22.70 -2.91 3.65
CA VAL A 318 -22.69 -3.61 2.36
C VAL A 318 -21.28 -4.13 2.06
N ALA A 319 -21.20 -5.34 1.51
CA ALA A 319 -19.94 -5.91 1.05
C ALA A 319 -19.27 -5.01 -0.01
N GLY A 320 -17.95 -4.85 0.10
CA GLY A 320 -17.16 -3.95 -0.75
C GLY A 320 -17.29 -2.45 -0.43
N GLY A 321 -18.13 -2.07 0.53
CA GLY A 321 -18.32 -0.67 0.95
C GLY A 321 -17.04 -0.07 1.51
N MET A 322 -16.49 -0.69 2.55
CA MET A 322 -15.27 -0.25 3.21
C MET A 322 -14.04 -0.45 2.31
N LYS A 323 -13.21 0.58 2.18
CA LYS A 323 -12.10 0.64 1.20
C LYS A 323 -10.91 1.40 1.77
N ALA A 324 -9.69 0.92 1.53
CA ALA A 324 -8.50 1.69 1.87
C ALA A 324 -8.24 2.78 0.81
N PHE A 325 -8.04 4.03 1.26
CA PHE A 325 -7.85 5.19 0.37
C PHE A 325 -6.52 5.91 0.54
N GLU A 326 -5.72 5.53 1.54
CA GLU A 326 -4.40 6.09 1.79
C GLU A 326 -3.39 4.99 2.14
N GLU A 327 -2.11 5.35 2.11
CA GLU A 327 -1.03 4.40 2.37
C GLU A 327 -1.10 3.89 3.81
N PRO A 328 -0.98 2.57 4.04
CA PRO A 328 -0.79 2.06 5.40
C PRO A 328 0.45 2.69 6.04
N ILE A 329 0.46 2.77 7.37
CA ILE A 329 1.59 3.30 8.14
C ILE A 329 2.02 2.23 9.13
N ALA A 330 3.29 1.82 9.06
CA ALA A 330 3.88 0.97 10.10
C ALA A 330 4.43 1.84 11.23
N LEU A 331 3.94 1.62 12.45
CA LEU A 331 4.33 2.38 13.62
C LEU A 331 4.28 1.53 14.89
N THR A 332 5.43 1.42 15.59
CA THR A 332 5.57 0.76 16.89
C THR A 332 4.95 -0.64 16.91
N GLY A 333 5.27 -1.47 15.91
CA GLY A 333 4.75 -2.83 15.79
C GLY A 333 3.27 -2.92 15.37
N ASN A 334 2.69 -1.85 14.83
CA ASN A 334 1.34 -1.85 14.28
C ASN A 334 1.36 -1.38 12.82
N LEU A 335 0.44 -1.92 12.03
CA LEU A 335 0.06 -1.40 10.73
C LEU A 335 -1.25 -0.64 10.91
N ILE A 336 -1.25 0.64 10.56
CA ILE A 336 -2.40 1.52 10.68
C ILE A 336 -2.91 1.80 9.27
N VAL A 337 -4.19 1.51 9.05
CA VAL A 337 -4.84 1.60 7.74
C VAL A 337 -6.00 2.58 7.83
N PRO A 338 -5.99 3.69 7.07
CA PRO A 338 -7.16 4.52 6.88
C PRO A 338 -8.16 3.84 5.95
N VAL A 339 -9.39 3.72 6.43
CA VAL A 339 -10.48 3.04 5.73
C VAL A 339 -11.66 3.96 5.60
N TYR A 340 -12.03 4.26 4.36
CA TYR A 340 -13.26 4.98 4.05
C TYR A 340 -14.45 4.02 4.11
N ASP A 341 -15.49 4.43 4.83
CA ASP A 341 -16.77 3.76 4.96
C ASP A 341 -17.88 4.65 4.36
N PRO A 342 -18.46 4.29 3.19
CA PRO A 342 -19.52 5.07 2.58
C PRO A 342 -20.84 5.06 3.39
N GLN A 343 -20.97 4.12 4.34
CA GLN A 343 -22.11 3.99 5.24
C GLN A 343 -21.73 4.36 6.68
N GLY A 344 -20.67 5.14 6.86
CA GLY A 344 -20.20 5.62 8.16
C GLY A 344 -21.31 6.26 9.00
N THR A 345 -21.32 5.96 10.29
CA THR A 345 -22.33 6.43 11.24
C THR A 345 -21.74 7.07 12.49
N GLY A 346 -20.42 7.25 12.57
CA GLY A 346 -19.79 7.95 13.69
C GLY A 346 -19.92 9.48 13.60
N ILE A 347 -20.16 10.03 12.41
CA ILE A 347 -20.47 11.46 12.21
C ILE A 347 -21.96 11.64 11.89
N ALA A 348 -22.55 12.68 12.49
CA ALA A 348 -23.93 13.07 12.20
C ALA A 348 -24.10 13.36 10.69
N GLN A 349 -25.01 12.62 10.07
CA GLN A 349 -25.26 12.73 8.64
C GLN A 349 -25.88 14.08 8.28
N GLN A 350 -25.36 14.69 7.22
CA GLN A 350 -25.92 15.93 6.67
C GLN A 350 -27.24 15.66 5.93
N ASP A 351 -28.11 16.69 5.92
CA ASP A 351 -29.40 16.68 5.24
C ASP A 351 -29.26 16.16 3.78
N PRO A 352 -29.94 15.06 3.40
CA PRO A 352 -29.84 14.48 2.08
C PRO A 352 -30.30 15.41 0.95
N CYS A 353 -31.10 16.44 1.26
CA CYS A 353 -31.57 17.44 0.29
C CYS A 353 -30.56 18.57 0.05
N LYS A 354 -29.41 18.55 0.73
CA LYS A 354 -28.33 19.54 0.57
C LYS A 354 -27.08 18.89 -0.01
N PRO A 355 -26.20 19.66 -0.68
CA PRO A 355 -24.87 19.19 -1.04
C PRO A 355 -24.16 18.66 0.22
N ARG A 356 -23.68 17.42 0.16
CA ARG A 356 -23.10 16.73 1.31
C ARG A 356 -21.90 15.88 0.93
N VAL A 357 -21.05 15.65 1.93
CA VAL A 357 -20.02 14.60 1.89
C VAL A 357 -20.67 13.29 2.33
N ILE A 358 -20.49 12.23 1.54
CA ILE A 358 -20.99 10.89 1.88
C ILE A 358 -19.87 10.09 2.55
N GLY A 359 -20.23 9.33 3.58
CA GLY A 359 -19.33 8.45 4.30
C GLY A 359 -18.36 9.17 5.24
N GLU A 360 -17.50 8.39 5.87
CA GLU A 360 -16.45 8.84 6.78
C GLU A 360 -15.19 7.99 6.62
N THR A 361 -14.08 8.45 7.17
CA THR A 361 -12.87 7.63 7.26
C THR A 361 -12.60 7.27 8.71
N ASP A 362 -12.26 5.99 8.93
CA ASP A 362 -11.79 5.45 10.20
C ASP A 362 -10.33 5.05 10.11
N SER A 363 -9.63 5.11 11.25
CA SER A 363 -8.32 4.46 11.37
C SER A 363 -8.47 3.06 11.97
N GLN A 364 -7.99 2.05 11.26
CA GLN A 364 -7.93 0.67 11.73
C GLN A 364 -6.48 0.27 12.05
N ARG A 365 -6.30 -0.55 13.08
CA ARG A 365 -4.98 -1.02 13.53
C ARG A 365 -4.88 -2.53 13.41
N PHE A 366 -3.73 -3.02 12.98
CA PHE A 366 -3.38 -4.43 12.94
C PHE A 366 -1.98 -4.63 13.53
N CYS A 367 -1.76 -5.67 14.32
CA CYS A 367 -0.45 -5.92 14.92
C CYS A 367 0.50 -6.58 13.92
N LEU A 368 1.72 -6.04 13.82
CA LEU A 368 2.79 -6.59 13.00
C LEU A 368 3.61 -7.65 13.78
N PRO A 369 4.24 -8.62 13.09
CA PRO A 369 4.15 -8.86 11.65
C PRO A 369 2.98 -9.75 11.22
N TYR A 370 2.30 -10.42 12.16
CA TYR A 370 1.41 -11.55 11.85
C TYR A 370 -0.08 -11.20 11.71
N GLY A 371 -0.45 -9.92 11.77
CA GLY A 371 -1.85 -9.47 11.66
C GLY A 371 -2.70 -9.70 12.93
N VAL A 372 -2.05 -10.11 14.01
CA VAL A 372 -2.62 -10.45 15.31
C VAL A 372 -1.68 -9.99 16.42
N CYS A 373 -2.25 -9.47 17.51
CA CYS A 373 -1.47 -9.05 18.67
C CYS A 373 -1.13 -10.28 19.53
N LEU A 374 0.16 -10.54 19.70
CA LEU A 374 0.65 -11.71 20.45
C LEU A 374 1.18 -11.33 21.83
N LYS A 375 1.14 -12.30 22.73
CA LYS A 375 1.95 -12.33 23.95
C LYS A 375 3.36 -12.84 23.62
N THR A 376 4.26 -12.77 24.59
CA THR A 376 5.64 -13.27 24.45
C THR A 376 5.73 -14.78 24.22
N ASP A 377 4.70 -15.54 24.63
CA ASP A 377 4.59 -16.99 24.40
C ASP A 377 4.03 -17.36 23.00
N GLY A 378 3.77 -16.36 22.14
CA GLY A 378 3.24 -16.57 20.79
C GLY A 378 1.73 -16.80 20.72
N THR A 379 1.01 -16.78 21.85
CA THR A 379 -0.46 -16.86 21.90
C THR A 379 -1.12 -15.49 21.72
N VAL A 380 -2.41 -15.47 21.39
CA VAL A 380 -3.16 -14.21 21.19
C VAL A 380 -3.23 -13.41 22.50
N ASN A 381 -2.93 -12.11 22.39
CA ASN A 381 -3.12 -11.12 23.44
C ASN A 381 -4.47 -10.42 23.25
N SER A 382 -5.54 -10.99 23.81
CA SER A 382 -6.92 -10.49 23.63
C SER A 382 -7.12 -9.05 24.07
N ALA A 383 -6.38 -8.58 25.09
CA ALA A 383 -6.47 -7.19 25.55
C ALA A 383 -5.93 -6.20 24.49
N ARG A 384 -4.79 -6.52 23.86
CA ARG A 384 -4.25 -5.70 22.76
C ARG A 384 -5.05 -5.87 21.46
N GLU A 385 -5.50 -7.09 21.19
CA GLU A 385 -6.25 -7.44 19.99
C GLU A 385 -7.60 -6.72 19.94
N GLY A 386 -8.23 -6.46 21.10
CA GLY A 386 -9.53 -5.80 21.20
C GLY A 386 -9.64 -4.50 20.40
N GLY A 387 -8.55 -3.73 20.28
CA GLY A 387 -8.48 -2.47 19.52
C GLY A 387 -8.03 -2.61 18.05
N THR A 388 -8.14 -3.80 17.45
CA THR A 388 -7.77 -4.03 16.04
C THR A 388 -8.97 -4.19 15.11
N GLY A 389 -8.75 -4.04 13.80
CA GLY A 389 -9.81 -4.15 12.79
C GLY A 389 -10.84 -3.02 12.88
N PHE A 390 -12.05 -3.29 12.41
CA PHE A 390 -13.15 -2.35 12.45
C PHE A 390 -13.72 -2.20 13.87
N GLN A 391 -13.80 -0.96 14.34
CA GLN A 391 -14.16 -0.61 15.71
C GLN A 391 -15.45 0.20 15.74
N THR A 392 -16.42 -0.29 16.50
CA THR A 392 -17.72 0.36 16.73
C THR A 392 -17.97 0.59 18.21
N THR A 393 -18.93 1.45 18.53
CA THR A 393 -19.38 1.77 19.88
C THR A 393 -20.89 2.00 19.89
N THR A 394 -21.51 1.85 21.06
CA THR A 394 -22.91 2.24 21.32
C THR A 394 -22.99 3.49 22.19
N GLU A 395 -21.83 4.03 22.58
CA GLU A 395 -21.66 5.22 23.41
C GLU A 395 -21.41 6.44 22.53
N ASP A 396 -21.96 7.59 22.91
CA ASP A 396 -21.78 8.89 22.24
C ASP A 396 -22.06 8.89 20.72
N CYS A 397 -22.97 8.03 20.26
CA CYS A 397 -23.37 7.97 18.87
C CYS A 397 -24.27 9.14 18.47
N PRO A 398 -24.27 9.54 17.19
CA PRO A 398 -25.21 10.52 16.67
C PRO A 398 -26.69 10.17 16.98
N PRO A 399 -27.60 11.16 17.06
CA PRO A 399 -29.01 10.91 17.36
C PRO A 399 -29.63 9.86 16.43
N ASN A 400 -30.38 8.92 17.03
CA ASN A 400 -31.03 7.79 16.35
C ASN A 400 -30.07 6.73 15.75
N VAL A 401 -28.80 6.73 16.15
CA VAL A 401 -27.83 5.69 15.79
C VAL A 401 -27.54 4.82 17.02
N ALA A 402 -27.95 3.55 16.97
CA ALA A 402 -27.74 2.61 18.08
C ALA A 402 -26.28 2.11 18.18
N GLU A 403 -25.60 1.99 17.04
CA GLU A 403 -24.19 1.60 16.95
C GLU A 403 -23.49 2.40 15.85
N CYS A 404 -22.35 3.01 16.20
CA CYS A 404 -21.59 3.90 15.35
C CYS A 404 -20.09 3.56 15.30
N ASN A 405 -19.38 4.10 14.31
CA ASN A 405 -17.94 3.89 14.18
C ASN A 405 -17.21 4.63 15.30
N LYS A 406 -16.21 3.99 15.91
CA LYS A 406 -15.52 4.52 17.10
C LYS A 406 -14.31 5.40 16.76
N ASN A 407 -13.54 4.99 15.76
CA ASN A 407 -12.23 5.55 15.43
C ASN A 407 -12.27 6.49 14.23
N VAL A 408 -13.34 7.28 14.14
CA VAL A 408 -13.53 8.23 13.03
C VAL A 408 -12.49 9.33 13.10
N ILE A 409 -11.87 9.61 11.95
CA ILE A 409 -10.91 10.70 11.77
C ILE A 409 -11.52 11.90 11.03
N GLY A 410 -12.62 11.69 10.30
CA GLY A 410 -13.39 12.77 9.69
C GLY A 410 -14.32 12.31 8.56
N GLY A 411 -15.24 13.20 8.16
CA GLY A 411 -16.20 12.95 7.09
C GLY A 411 -15.55 12.87 5.71
N GLY A 412 -16.08 11.97 4.86
CA GLY A 412 -15.53 11.69 3.53
C GLY A 412 -14.21 10.92 3.56
N ILE A 413 -13.42 11.10 2.50
CA ILE A 413 -12.11 10.47 2.37
C ILE A 413 -11.05 11.39 2.97
N VAL A 414 -10.45 10.97 4.08
CA VAL A 414 -9.45 11.75 4.82
C VAL A 414 -8.17 10.93 4.95
N GLY A 415 -7.01 11.60 4.88
CA GLY A 415 -5.72 10.96 5.09
C GLY A 415 -5.27 10.99 6.54
N LEU A 416 -4.32 10.13 6.88
CA LEU A 416 -3.68 10.11 8.20
C LEU A 416 -2.32 10.79 8.10
N ALA A 417 -2.01 11.62 9.08
CA ALA A 417 -0.66 12.15 9.28
C ALA A 417 -0.30 12.05 10.77
N PRO A 418 0.88 11.53 11.13
CA PRO A 418 1.42 11.73 12.46
C PRO A 418 1.65 13.24 12.68
N VAL A 419 1.01 13.81 13.68
CA VAL A 419 1.17 15.22 14.05
C VAL A 419 1.59 15.35 15.50
N PRO A 420 2.52 16.28 15.82
CA PRO A 420 2.81 16.63 17.19
C PRO A 420 1.54 16.98 17.97
N ILE A 421 1.35 16.45 19.18
CA ILE A 421 0.21 16.84 20.03
C ILE A 421 0.35 18.26 20.59
N LYS A 422 1.57 18.80 20.55
CA LYS A 422 1.94 20.16 20.93
C LYS A 422 2.96 20.67 19.93
N GLU A 423 3.02 21.98 19.76
CA GLU A 423 4.08 22.60 18.98
C GLU A 423 5.46 22.25 19.58
N PRO A 424 6.45 21.83 18.75
CA PRO A 424 7.81 21.59 19.22
C PRO A 424 8.40 22.87 19.82
N THR A 425 9.07 22.75 20.96
CA THR A 425 9.78 23.87 21.60
C THR A 425 11.28 23.60 21.65
N SER A 426 12.09 24.61 21.97
CA SER A 426 13.54 24.43 22.15
C SER A 426 13.89 23.47 23.30
N THR A 427 13.01 23.36 24.31
CA THR A 427 13.17 22.47 25.46
C THR A 427 12.50 21.11 25.28
N ASN A 428 11.55 20.99 24.35
CA ASN A 428 10.95 19.73 23.92
C ASN A 428 10.84 19.70 22.39
N PRO A 429 11.94 19.39 21.68
CA PRO A 429 11.98 19.44 20.22
C PRO A 429 11.25 18.27 19.55
N CYS A 430 10.87 17.25 20.32
CA CYS A 430 10.03 16.15 19.84
C CYS A 430 8.96 15.81 20.86
N PRO A 431 7.85 16.57 20.91
CA PRO A 431 6.71 16.18 21.71
C PRO A 431 6.07 14.91 21.15
N ASP A 432 5.31 14.21 22.00
CA ASP A 432 4.48 13.09 21.58
C ASP A 432 3.63 13.45 20.37
N PHE A 433 3.24 12.45 19.60
CA PHE A 433 2.43 12.67 18.41
C PHE A 433 1.17 11.82 18.45
N SER A 434 0.13 12.31 17.80
CA SER A 434 -1.12 11.61 17.55
C SER A 434 -1.31 11.46 16.05
N ILE A 435 -2.19 10.57 15.63
CA ILE A 435 -2.59 10.56 14.23
C ILE A 435 -3.70 11.59 14.06
N ALA A 436 -3.42 12.65 13.30
CA ALA A 436 -4.38 13.71 13.01
C ALA A 436 -5.57 13.16 12.21
N GLY A 437 -6.76 13.51 12.68
CA GLY A 437 -7.98 13.60 11.89
C GLY A 437 -8.49 15.04 11.87
N ASN A 438 -9.41 15.34 10.95
CA ASN A 438 -10.05 16.66 10.88
C ASN A 438 -10.98 16.93 12.08
N GLU A 439 -11.40 15.88 12.78
CA GLU A 439 -12.30 16.00 13.95
C GLU A 439 -11.58 15.83 15.28
N LYS A 440 -10.73 14.81 15.39
CA LYS A 440 -9.94 14.51 16.59
C LYS A 440 -8.69 13.70 16.23
N GLY A 441 -7.65 13.79 17.06
CA GLY A 441 -6.49 12.88 16.98
C GLY A 441 -6.83 11.49 17.50
N ASN A 442 -6.24 10.44 16.91
CA ASN A 442 -6.37 9.06 17.39
C ASN A 442 -5.01 8.51 17.84
N GLY A 443 -4.96 7.95 19.06
CA GLY A 443 -3.76 7.39 19.68
C GLY A 443 -2.75 8.45 20.12
N ILE A 444 -1.82 8.05 21.00
CA ILE A 444 -0.69 8.88 21.43
C ILE A 444 0.55 7.99 21.36
N TRP A 445 1.58 8.47 20.67
CA TRP A 445 2.89 7.83 20.59
C TRP A 445 3.93 8.75 21.19
N ASN A 446 4.69 8.20 22.14
CA ASN A 446 5.80 8.91 22.74
C ASN A 446 6.89 9.12 21.69
N CYS A 447 7.32 10.37 21.51
CA CYS A 447 8.51 10.63 20.72
C CYS A 447 9.76 10.50 21.60
N ILE A 448 10.57 9.48 21.33
CA ILE A 448 11.85 9.27 22.01
C ILE A 448 12.96 9.72 21.05
N PRO A 449 13.58 10.90 21.26
CA PRO A 449 14.63 11.40 20.39
C PRO A 449 15.88 10.55 20.52
N THR A 450 16.03 9.57 19.63
CA THR A 450 17.22 8.71 19.60
C THR A 450 18.20 9.26 18.56
N ILE A 451 19.37 9.70 19.00
CA ILE A 451 20.49 9.94 18.07
C ILE A 451 21.16 8.59 17.83
N ASN A 452 21.03 8.06 16.62
CA ASN A 452 21.86 6.95 16.16
C ASN A 452 23.15 7.54 15.55
N PRO A 453 24.29 7.51 16.26
CA PRO A 453 25.51 8.14 15.78
C PRO A 453 25.98 7.45 14.49
N THR A 454 26.03 8.21 13.40
CA THR A 454 26.56 7.74 12.10
C THR A 454 28.03 8.13 11.92
N ARG A 455 28.55 8.99 12.81
CA ARG A 455 29.94 9.44 12.83
C ARG A 455 30.58 9.09 14.17
N TRP A 456 31.86 8.76 14.14
CA TRP A 456 32.63 8.29 15.30
C TRP A 456 32.71 9.29 16.48
N TYR A 457 32.38 10.57 16.27
CA TYR A 457 32.38 11.60 17.31
C TYR A 457 30.99 11.96 17.85
N GLU A 458 29.91 11.38 17.30
CA GLU A 458 28.56 11.59 17.79
C GLU A 458 28.35 10.74 19.05
N ARG A 459 27.89 11.35 20.15
CA ARG A 459 27.60 10.63 21.40
C ARG A 459 26.14 10.22 21.43
N TRP A 460 25.89 9.00 21.91
CA TRP A 460 24.55 8.51 22.21
C TRP A 460 23.80 9.47 23.13
N LYS A 461 22.61 9.87 22.72
CA LYS A 461 21.63 10.54 23.57
C LYS A 461 20.38 9.67 23.59
N LYS A 462 20.01 9.20 24.79
CA LYS A 462 18.74 8.54 25.07
C LYS A 462 17.68 9.58 25.38
#